data_AF-A0A316SMJ4-F1
#
_entry.id   AF-A0A316SMJ4-F1
#
_cell.length_a   1.000
_cell.length_b   1.000
_cell.length_c   1.000
_cell.angle_alpha   90.00
_cell.angle_beta   90.00
_cell.angle_gamma   90.00
#
_symmetry.space_group_name_H-M   'P 1'
#
loop_
_entity.id
_entity.type
_entity.pdbx_description
1 polymer ?
#
loop_
_entity_poly.entity_id
_entity_poly.type
_entity_poly.pdbx_seq_one_letter_code
_entity_poly.pdbx_strand_id
1 'polypeptide(L)'
;MKQNAKKKLLIIFSVFLAIVILIVLGSTVFTLQKASLVFLHYDENTGETVYVDAPERYSDLTGEKLIEDFKGKSIFFLSGKKLISQTESNYPYIKVQGVNRLFPNFLEIFVTVREPVSVISHNGIYYLLDSENYVLEAFNQPVTEFPALNFSSYLNGAPSVGRRLEFKPEANWLNEVSEVVFRTLWQGGFDFVELPDLLDSVSVQAMPDYYCLSLAFNTGAVLKINDPVSDLQRKIHAGWSVYASDEKDNTHFGTTIEVSEKDGKITTVVNAD
;
A
#
# COMPACT_ATOMS: atom_id res chain seq x y z
N MET A 1 -48.65 -50.82 18.30
CA MET A 1 -48.21 -49.51 17.76
C MET A 1 -47.16 -48.77 18.62
N LYS A 2 -47.27 -48.72 19.96
CA LYS A 2 -46.31 -47.97 20.83
C LYS A 2 -44.83 -48.44 20.78
N GLN A 3 -44.56 -49.72 20.53
CA GLN A 3 -43.20 -50.27 20.54
C GLN A 3 -42.36 -49.86 19.31
N ASN A 4 -43.00 -49.74 18.13
CA ASN A 4 -42.35 -49.27 16.91
C ASN A 4 -42.01 -47.77 16.98
N ALA A 5 -42.82 -46.98 17.68
CA ALA A 5 -42.54 -45.56 17.92
C ALA A 5 -41.29 -45.36 18.81
N LYS A 6 -41.14 -46.16 19.88
CA LYS A 6 -39.95 -46.13 20.76
C LYS A 6 -38.66 -46.52 20.02
N LYS A 7 -38.70 -47.56 19.17
CA LYS A 7 -37.54 -47.97 18.37
C LYS A 7 -37.15 -46.90 17.33
N LYS A 8 -38.12 -46.30 16.64
CA LYS A 8 -37.89 -45.20 15.69
C LYS A 8 -37.29 -43.97 16.39
N LEU A 9 -37.77 -43.62 17.58
CA LEU A 9 -37.23 -42.51 18.37
C LEU A 9 -35.76 -42.74 18.77
N LEU A 10 -35.42 -43.97 19.17
CA LEU A 10 -34.06 -44.33 19.58
C LEU A 10 -33.08 -44.29 18.40
N ILE A 11 -33.52 -44.70 17.21
CA ILE A 11 -32.75 -44.57 15.96
C ILE A 11 -32.54 -43.09 15.62
N ILE A 12 -33.58 -42.26 15.64
CA ILE A 12 -33.48 -40.81 15.38
C ILE A 12 -32.52 -40.15 16.37
N PHE A 13 -32.63 -40.47 17.66
CA PHE A 13 -31.74 -39.94 18.69
C PHE A 13 -30.28 -40.37 18.47
N SER A 14 -30.04 -41.63 18.10
CA SER A 14 -28.69 -42.14 17.83
C SER A 14 -28.07 -41.47 16.59
N VAL A 15 -28.85 -41.28 15.52
CA VAL A 15 -28.41 -40.55 14.32
C VAL A 15 -28.12 -39.10 14.64
N PHE A 16 -28.99 -38.44 15.41
CA PHE A 16 -28.77 -37.06 15.84
C PHE A 16 -27.50 -36.93 16.69
N LEU A 17 -27.29 -37.85 17.65
CA LEU A 17 -26.07 -37.87 18.46
C LEU A 17 -24.81 -38.06 17.61
N ALA A 18 -24.85 -38.96 16.63
CA ALA A 18 -23.74 -39.16 15.69
C ALA A 18 -23.45 -37.88 14.88
N ILE A 19 -24.48 -37.17 14.41
CA ILE A 19 -24.32 -35.88 13.71
C ILE A 19 -23.71 -34.83 14.62
N VAL A 20 -24.18 -34.71 15.87
CA VAL A 20 -23.62 -33.75 16.85
C VAL A 20 -22.15 -34.04 17.11
N ILE A 21 -21.78 -35.32 17.31
CA ILE A 21 -20.38 -35.72 17.51
C ILE A 21 -19.53 -35.37 16.27
N LEU A 22 -20.02 -35.63 15.06
CA LEU A 22 -19.32 -35.27 13.83
C LEU A 22 -19.13 -33.76 13.69
N ILE A 23 -20.12 -32.95 14.07
CA ILE A 23 -20.02 -31.48 14.05
C ILE A 23 -18.99 -31.00 15.07
N VAL A 24 -18.99 -31.55 16.29
CA VAL A 24 -18.03 -31.16 17.35
C VAL A 24 -16.61 -31.57 16.97
N LEU A 25 -16.41 -32.80 16.50
CA LEU A 25 -15.09 -33.25 16.04
C LEU A 25 -14.63 -32.44 14.83
N GLY A 26 -15.53 -32.22 13.86
CA GLY A 26 -15.26 -31.38 12.70
C GLY A 26 -14.84 -29.96 13.09
N SER A 27 -15.57 -29.31 14.01
CA SER A 27 -15.25 -27.95 14.42
C SER A 27 -13.89 -27.84 15.09
N THR A 28 -13.49 -28.82 15.92
CA THR A 28 -12.15 -28.84 16.53
C THR A 28 -11.04 -29.00 15.50
N VAL A 29 -11.23 -29.82 14.45
CA VAL A 29 -10.25 -30.05 13.39
C VAL A 29 -10.03 -28.80 12.53
N PHE A 30 -11.09 -28.03 12.27
CA PHE A 30 -11.04 -26.81 11.45
C PHE A 30 -10.78 -25.52 12.25
N THR A 31 -10.36 -25.67 13.51
CA THR A 31 -9.99 -24.55 14.37
C THR A 31 -8.57 -24.11 14.03
N LEU A 32 -8.36 -22.81 13.75
CA LEU A 32 -7.04 -22.26 13.44
C LEU A 32 -6.05 -22.48 14.60
N GLN A 33 -4.87 -23.04 14.28
CA GLN A 33 -3.83 -23.33 15.27
C GLN A 33 -2.47 -22.73 14.93
N LYS A 34 -2.08 -22.77 13.64
CA LYS A 34 -0.72 -22.47 13.19
C LYS A 34 -0.74 -21.52 12.00
N ALA A 35 0.36 -20.80 11.82
CA ALA A 35 0.55 -20.02 10.61
C ALA A 35 2.02 -19.87 10.25
N SER A 36 2.35 -19.92 8.96
CA SER A 36 3.64 -19.46 8.46
C SER A 36 3.56 -18.00 8.05
N LEU A 37 4.68 -17.31 8.25
CA LEU A 37 4.93 -15.99 7.70
C LEU A 37 6.03 -16.14 6.65
N VAL A 38 5.76 -15.67 5.45
CA VAL A 38 6.66 -15.80 4.30
C VAL A 38 6.94 -14.41 3.75
N PHE A 39 8.21 -14.01 3.76
CA PHE A 39 8.64 -12.75 3.17
C PHE A 39 8.93 -12.94 1.69
N LEU A 40 8.41 -12.01 0.89
CA LEU A 40 8.56 -11.94 -0.54
C LEU A 40 9.39 -10.71 -0.91
N HIS A 41 10.20 -10.85 -1.95
CA HIS A 41 10.89 -9.76 -2.61
C HIS A 41 10.74 -9.91 -4.12
N TYR A 42 10.57 -8.80 -4.84
CA TYR A 42 10.56 -8.79 -6.30
C TYR A 42 11.97 -8.50 -6.77
N ASP A 43 12.60 -9.44 -7.46
CA ASP A 43 13.93 -9.27 -8.04
C ASP A 43 13.77 -8.66 -9.44
N GLU A 44 14.18 -7.40 -9.59
CA GLU A 44 14.08 -6.66 -10.83
C GLU A 44 14.97 -7.23 -11.95
N ASN A 45 16.08 -7.87 -11.61
CA ASN A 45 17.01 -8.42 -12.60
C ASN A 45 16.43 -9.67 -13.28
N THR A 46 15.72 -10.49 -12.50
CA THR A 46 15.11 -11.74 -12.98
C THR A 46 13.65 -11.56 -13.38
N GLY A 47 12.99 -10.52 -12.86
CA GLY A 47 11.57 -10.27 -13.04
C GLY A 47 10.68 -11.23 -12.22
N GLU A 48 11.26 -11.92 -11.24
CA GLU A 48 10.58 -12.96 -10.45
C GLU A 48 10.37 -12.53 -8.99
N THR A 49 9.28 -13.00 -8.40
CA THR A 49 9.07 -12.88 -6.94
C THR A 49 9.74 -14.05 -6.24
N VAL A 50 10.69 -13.75 -5.36
CA VAL A 50 11.47 -14.74 -4.61
C VAL A 50 11.11 -14.74 -3.12
N TYR A 51 11.36 -15.87 -2.47
CA TYR A 51 11.30 -15.99 -1.02
C TYR A 51 12.59 -15.45 -0.40
N VAL A 52 12.46 -14.60 0.61
CA VAL A 52 13.59 -14.03 1.34
C VAL A 52 13.45 -14.29 2.83
N ASP A 53 14.58 -14.23 3.52
CA ASP A 53 14.58 -14.25 4.98
C ASP A 53 13.89 -13.00 5.54
N ALA A 54 13.37 -13.12 6.76
CA ALA A 54 12.81 -11.99 7.46
C ALA A 54 13.89 -10.90 7.65
N PRO A 55 13.57 -9.62 7.40
CA PRO A 55 14.51 -8.54 7.69
C PRO A 55 14.81 -8.49 9.19
N GLU A 56 15.98 -7.97 9.57
CA GLU A 56 16.45 -7.96 10.97
C GLU A 56 15.41 -7.39 11.94
N ARG A 57 14.72 -6.31 11.56
CA ARG A 57 13.62 -5.69 12.33
C ARG A 57 12.48 -6.66 12.70
N TYR A 58 12.29 -7.70 11.90
CA TYR A 58 11.22 -8.69 12.04
C TYR A 58 11.75 -10.12 12.18
N SER A 59 13.02 -10.31 12.58
CA SER A 59 13.62 -11.64 12.79
C SER A 59 12.83 -12.50 13.77
N ASP A 60 12.21 -11.87 14.78
CA ASP A 60 11.44 -12.55 15.83
C ASP A 60 9.93 -12.62 15.52
N LEU A 61 9.50 -12.07 14.38
CA LEU A 61 8.09 -12.09 13.98
C LEU A 61 7.74 -13.44 13.36
N THR A 62 6.65 -14.05 13.85
CA THR A 62 6.19 -15.36 13.39
C THR A 62 4.74 -15.28 12.93
N GLY A 63 4.33 -16.21 12.06
CA GLY A 63 2.93 -16.31 11.66
C GLY A 63 2.02 -16.54 12.88
N GLU A 64 2.46 -17.31 13.87
CA GLU A 64 1.73 -17.54 15.12
C GLU A 64 1.45 -16.26 15.91
N LYS A 65 2.37 -15.29 15.91
CA LYS A 65 2.16 -13.97 16.53
C LYS A 65 1.10 -13.17 15.76
N LEU A 66 1.12 -13.22 14.42
CA LEU A 66 0.15 -12.50 13.58
C LEU A 66 -1.28 -12.99 13.75
N ILE A 67 -1.45 -14.30 14.00
CA ILE A 67 -2.77 -14.92 14.14
C ILE A 67 -3.26 -15.05 15.58
N GLU A 68 -2.58 -14.47 16.57
CA GLU A 68 -2.88 -14.69 17.99
C GLU A 68 -4.36 -14.43 18.32
N ASP A 69 -4.90 -13.29 17.90
CA ASP A 69 -6.31 -12.92 18.08
C ASP A 69 -7.30 -13.76 17.26
N PHE A 70 -6.79 -14.59 16.36
CA PHE A 70 -7.56 -15.46 15.47
C PHE A 70 -7.47 -16.94 15.87
N LYS A 71 -6.53 -17.32 16.74
CA LYS A 71 -6.41 -18.69 17.25
C LYS A 71 -7.71 -19.12 17.94
N GLY A 72 -8.06 -20.40 17.77
CA GLY A 72 -9.31 -20.93 18.34
C GLY A 72 -10.56 -20.62 17.52
N LYS A 73 -10.47 -19.78 16.48
CA LYS A 73 -11.59 -19.52 15.56
C LYS A 73 -11.58 -20.52 14.40
N SER A 74 -12.77 -20.79 13.86
CA SER A 74 -12.90 -21.61 12.64
C SER A 74 -12.21 -20.95 11.46
N ILE A 75 -11.36 -21.70 10.76
CA ILE A 75 -10.65 -21.22 9.58
C ILE A 75 -11.60 -20.80 8.45
N PHE A 76 -12.80 -21.41 8.38
CA PHE A 76 -13.83 -21.10 7.39
C PHE A 76 -14.40 -19.68 7.54
N PHE A 77 -14.47 -19.19 8.78
CA PHE A 77 -15.09 -17.90 9.10
C PHE A 77 -14.05 -16.81 9.41
N LEU A 78 -12.77 -17.09 9.18
CA LEU A 78 -11.70 -16.12 9.37
C LEU A 78 -11.79 -15.02 8.32
N SER A 79 -11.89 -13.77 8.77
CA SER A 79 -11.85 -12.61 7.88
C SER A 79 -10.42 -12.27 7.51
N GLY A 80 -10.02 -12.58 6.27
CA GLY A 80 -8.71 -12.21 5.73
C GLY A 80 -8.49 -10.70 5.75
N LYS A 81 -9.52 -9.91 5.41
CA LYS A 81 -9.46 -8.43 5.48
C LYS A 81 -9.14 -7.94 6.89
N LYS A 82 -9.74 -8.54 7.92
CA LYS A 82 -9.47 -8.17 9.31
C LYS A 82 -8.03 -8.50 9.69
N LEU A 83 -7.55 -9.71 9.35
CA LEU A 83 -6.17 -10.13 9.59
C LEU A 83 -5.18 -9.17 8.93
N ILE A 84 -5.39 -8.86 7.64
CA ILE A 84 -4.56 -7.90 6.89
C ILE A 84 -4.53 -6.56 7.61
N SER A 85 -5.71 -5.96 7.87
CA SER A 85 -5.78 -4.63 8.51
C SER A 85 -5.14 -4.59 9.90
N GLN A 86 -5.22 -5.69 10.65
CA GLN A 86 -4.61 -5.79 11.98
C GLN A 86 -3.09 -5.94 11.89
N THR A 87 -2.60 -6.78 10.97
CA THR A 87 -1.17 -6.96 10.72
C THR A 87 -0.52 -5.66 10.29
N GLU A 88 -1.05 -4.99 9.26
CA GLU A 88 -0.49 -3.75 8.74
C GLU A 88 -0.57 -2.60 9.75
N SER A 89 -1.61 -2.57 10.59
CA SER A 89 -1.72 -1.57 11.66
C SER A 89 -0.73 -1.80 12.80
N ASN A 90 -0.40 -3.06 13.12
CA ASN A 90 0.54 -3.41 14.20
C ASN A 90 2.00 -3.41 13.75
N TYR A 91 2.24 -3.67 12.46
CA TYR A 91 3.55 -3.75 11.84
C TYR A 91 3.56 -2.85 10.59
N PRO A 92 3.76 -1.54 10.74
CA PRO A 92 3.54 -0.57 9.66
C PRO A 92 4.40 -0.78 8.42
N TYR A 93 5.57 -1.40 8.55
CA TYR A 93 6.46 -1.72 7.42
C TYR A 93 6.09 -3.03 6.72
N ILE A 94 5.07 -3.74 7.19
CA ILE A 94 4.63 -4.99 6.58
C ILE A 94 3.43 -4.68 5.68
N LYS A 95 3.54 -5.10 4.42
CA LYS A 95 2.42 -5.17 3.49
C LYS A 95 2.00 -6.62 3.30
N VAL A 96 0.74 -6.94 3.57
CA VAL A 96 0.25 -8.30 3.36
C VAL A 96 -0.16 -8.48 1.90
N GLN A 97 0.57 -9.31 1.18
CA GLN A 97 0.30 -9.63 -0.24
C GLN A 97 -0.83 -10.65 -0.37
N GLY A 98 -0.91 -11.60 0.56
CA GLY A 98 -1.90 -12.66 0.49
C GLY A 98 -1.97 -13.48 1.77
N VAL A 99 -3.12 -14.12 1.95
CA VAL A 99 -3.36 -15.07 3.04
C VAL A 99 -3.98 -16.32 2.45
N ASN A 100 -3.21 -17.40 2.42
CA ASN A 100 -3.65 -18.70 1.95
C ASN A 100 -4.15 -19.55 3.12
N ARG A 101 -5.31 -20.19 2.93
CA ARG A 101 -5.85 -21.16 3.88
C ARG A 101 -5.38 -22.55 3.50
N LEU A 102 -4.52 -23.13 4.31
CA LEU A 102 -4.10 -24.52 4.17
C LEU A 102 -4.93 -25.36 5.15
N PHE A 103 -5.96 -26.02 4.61
CA PHE A 103 -6.86 -26.82 5.40
C PHE A 103 -6.14 -28.03 6.03
N PRO A 104 -6.54 -28.45 7.25
CA PRO A 104 -7.76 -28.01 7.93
C PRO A 104 -7.59 -26.78 8.86
N ASN A 105 -6.38 -26.39 9.25
CA ASN A 105 -6.20 -25.47 10.40
C ASN A 105 -4.97 -24.54 10.33
N PHE A 106 -4.44 -24.29 9.13
CA PHE A 106 -3.19 -23.57 8.93
C PHE A 106 -3.39 -22.36 8.00
N LEU A 107 -2.70 -21.25 8.29
CA LEU A 107 -2.60 -20.11 7.38
C LEU A 107 -1.17 -19.90 6.89
N GLU A 108 -1.03 -19.58 5.63
CA GLU A 108 0.23 -19.10 5.07
C GLU A 108 0.05 -17.63 4.69
N ILE A 109 0.84 -16.76 5.31
CA ILE A 109 0.73 -15.31 5.18
C ILE A 109 1.94 -14.81 4.40
N PHE A 110 1.70 -14.25 3.23
CA PHE A 110 2.71 -13.68 2.37
C PHE A 110 2.80 -12.18 2.59
N VAL A 111 4.02 -11.69 2.81
CA VAL A 111 4.26 -10.28 3.08
C VAL A 111 5.42 -9.73 2.27
N THR A 112 5.40 -8.43 2.00
CA THR A 112 6.57 -7.66 1.57
C THR A 112 6.87 -6.58 2.59
N VAL A 113 8.08 -6.02 2.53
CA VAL A 113 8.45 -4.84 3.30
C VAL A 113 8.02 -3.59 2.53
N ARG A 114 7.44 -2.60 3.22
CA ARG A 114 7.14 -1.28 2.68
C ARG A 114 8.40 -0.42 2.78
N GLU A 115 8.72 0.27 1.71
CA GLU A 115 9.85 1.19 1.66
C GLU A 115 9.36 2.63 1.79
N PRO A 116 10.02 3.46 2.62
CA PRO A 116 9.66 4.87 2.73
C PRO A 116 10.05 5.61 1.45
N VAL A 117 9.14 6.44 0.94
CA VAL A 117 9.36 7.21 -0.30
C VAL A 117 9.08 8.70 -0.17
N SER A 118 8.34 9.12 0.86
CA SER A 118 7.97 10.52 1.04
C SER A 118 7.61 10.85 2.49
N VAL A 119 7.55 12.14 2.80
CA VAL A 119 7.10 12.65 4.11
C VAL A 119 5.96 13.64 3.95
N ILE A 120 4.94 13.56 4.80
CA ILE A 120 3.89 14.58 4.91
C ILE A 120 3.94 15.24 6.29
N SER A 121 3.85 16.57 6.33
CA SER A 121 3.77 17.31 7.60
C SER A 121 2.34 17.73 7.89
N HIS A 122 1.87 17.50 9.12
CA HIS A 122 0.56 17.96 9.59
C HIS A 122 0.69 18.46 11.04
N ASN A 123 0.40 19.74 11.26
CA ASN A 123 0.47 20.41 12.58
C ASN A 123 1.82 20.22 13.30
N GLY A 124 2.94 20.23 12.56
CA GLY A 124 4.28 20.09 13.12
C GLY A 124 4.73 18.66 13.41
N ILE A 125 3.89 17.66 13.12
CA ILE A 125 4.27 16.24 13.12
C ILE A 125 4.59 15.83 11.68
N TYR A 126 5.65 15.06 11.50
CA TYR A 126 6.14 14.59 10.21
C TYR A 126 5.89 13.08 10.12
N TYR A 127 5.18 12.67 9.08
CA TYR A 127 4.76 11.28 8.89
C TYR A 127 5.48 10.70 7.68
N LEU A 128 6.23 9.63 7.92
CA LEU A 128 6.94 8.91 6.87
C LEU A 128 5.98 7.96 6.16
N LEU A 129 5.98 8.01 4.83
CA LEU A 129 5.02 7.31 3.98
C LEU A 129 5.72 6.38 3.00
N ASP A 130 5.06 5.28 2.66
CA ASP A 130 5.40 4.51 1.47
C ASP A 130 4.69 5.02 0.21
N SER A 131 4.94 4.36 -0.93
CA SER A 131 4.37 4.73 -2.24
C SER A 131 2.85 4.56 -2.34
N GLU A 132 2.21 3.89 -1.38
CA GLU A 132 0.75 3.76 -1.30
C GLU A 132 0.13 4.73 -0.28
N ASN A 133 0.93 5.62 0.30
CA ASN A 133 0.59 6.54 1.38
C ASN A 133 0.19 5.86 2.69
N TYR A 134 0.73 4.67 2.98
CA TYR A 134 0.67 4.12 4.34
C TYR A 134 1.68 4.83 5.24
N VAL A 135 1.22 5.25 6.41
CA VAL A 135 2.06 5.89 7.42
C VAL A 135 2.89 4.84 8.13
N LEU A 136 4.21 4.90 7.95
CA LEU A 136 5.16 3.96 8.52
C LEU A 136 5.61 4.40 9.91
N GLU A 137 5.94 5.68 10.08
CA GLU A 137 6.44 6.29 11.31
C GLU A 137 5.99 7.74 11.45
N ALA A 138 6.09 8.29 12.66
CA ALA A 138 5.78 9.68 12.96
C ALA A 138 6.89 10.29 13.82
N PHE A 139 7.27 11.52 13.47
CA PHE A 139 8.38 12.25 14.08
C PHE A 139 7.92 13.64 14.55
N ASN A 140 8.45 14.08 15.68
CA ASN A 140 8.22 15.43 16.22
C ASN A 140 9.28 16.44 15.76
N GLN A 141 10.14 16.04 14.84
CA GLN A 141 11.19 16.86 14.26
C GLN A 141 11.09 16.76 12.73
N PRO A 142 11.49 17.80 11.99
CA PRO A 142 11.53 17.74 10.54
C PRO A 142 12.35 16.56 10.03
N VAL A 143 11.79 15.85 9.06
CA VAL A 143 12.46 14.81 8.28
C VAL A 143 12.67 15.40 6.89
N THR A 144 13.91 15.46 6.44
CA THR A 144 14.31 16.15 5.19
C THR A 144 14.97 15.20 4.19
N GLU A 145 15.18 13.95 4.57
CA GLU A 145 15.79 12.90 3.78
C GLU A 145 14.82 12.29 2.75
N PHE A 146 13.58 12.77 2.68
CA PHE A 146 12.56 12.26 1.77
C PHE A 146 11.80 13.40 1.10
N PRO A 147 11.32 13.21 -0.15
CA PRO A 147 10.50 14.18 -0.84
C PRO A 147 9.27 14.58 -0.02
N ALA A 148 8.97 15.89 0.04
CA ALA A 148 7.81 16.39 0.75
C ALA A 148 6.51 16.19 -0.05
N LEU A 149 5.54 15.50 0.53
CA LEU A 149 4.19 15.35 0.00
C LEU A 149 3.29 16.47 0.53
N ASN A 150 3.15 17.55 -0.24
CA ASN A 150 2.46 18.78 0.13
C ASN A 150 0.94 18.69 -0.03
N PHE A 151 0.32 17.63 0.51
CA PHE A 151 -1.12 17.37 0.44
C PHE A 151 -1.86 17.59 1.78
N SER A 152 -1.18 18.13 2.79
CA SER A 152 -1.68 18.17 4.17
C SER A 152 -2.99 18.93 4.36
N SER A 153 -3.28 19.93 3.51
CA SER A 153 -4.53 20.69 3.50
C SER A 153 -5.75 19.87 3.06
N TYR A 154 -5.53 18.75 2.37
CA TYR A 154 -6.56 17.85 1.85
C TYR A 154 -6.86 16.67 2.78
N LEU A 155 -6.12 16.51 3.87
CA LEU A 155 -6.31 15.43 4.83
C LEU A 155 -7.64 15.55 5.58
N ASN A 156 -8.25 14.39 5.87
CA ASN A 156 -9.42 14.22 6.73
C ASN A 156 -8.98 13.94 8.18
N GLY A 157 -8.25 14.89 8.77
CA GLY A 157 -7.71 14.77 10.14
C GLY A 157 -6.24 14.34 10.19
N ALA A 158 -5.78 14.03 11.41
CA ALA A 158 -4.39 13.69 11.65
C ALA A 158 -4.05 12.27 11.16
N PRO A 159 -2.95 12.08 10.40
CA PRO A 159 -2.49 10.75 10.01
C PRO A 159 -2.20 9.85 11.21
N SER A 160 -2.37 8.54 11.02
CA SER A 160 -2.14 7.52 12.05
C SER A 160 -1.19 6.46 11.53
N VAL A 161 -0.16 6.12 12.33
CA VAL A 161 0.81 5.06 11.99
C VAL A 161 0.09 3.73 11.74
N GLY A 162 0.52 3.00 10.71
CA GLY A 162 -0.08 1.74 10.28
C GLY A 162 -1.39 1.90 9.48
N ARG A 163 -1.74 3.13 9.06
CA ARG A 163 -2.92 3.42 8.23
C ARG A 163 -2.54 4.18 6.97
N ARG A 164 -3.31 3.96 5.91
CA ARG A 164 -3.27 4.80 4.71
C ARG A 164 -3.76 6.21 5.04
N LEU A 165 -3.20 7.22 4.39
CA LEU A 165 -3.70 8.58 4.47
C LEU A 165 -5.19 8.65 4.10
N GLU A 166 -5.96 9.30 4.97
CA GLU A 166 -7.36 9.59 4.76
C GLU A 166 -7.49 11.03 4.26
N PHE A 167 -7.95 11.20 3.02
CA PHE A 167 -8.23 12.51 2.44
C PHE A 167 -9.71 12.87 2.60
N LYS A 168 -10.02 14.15 2.47
CA LYS A 168 -11.42 14.62 2.37
C LYS A 168 -12.08 13.99 1.14
N PRO A 169 -13.42 13.78 1.15
CA PRO A 169 -14.12 13.11 0.06
C PRO A 169 -13.80 13.66 -1.35
N GLU A 170 -13.69 14.97 -1.48
CA GLU A 170 -13.36 15.69 -2.71
C GLU A 170 -11.91 15.51 -3.20
N ALA A 171 -11.03 15.00 -2.35
CA ALA A 171 -9.60 14.86 -2.59
C ALA A 171 -9.10 13.41 -2.49
N ASN A 172 -10.00 12.42 -2.37
CA ASN A 172 -9.63 11.00 -2.27
C ASN A 172 -8.79 10.48 -3.44
N TRP A 173 -8.89 11.11 -4.61
CA TRP A 173 -8.09 10.79 -5.80
C TRP A 173 -6.59 11.05 -5.61
N LEU A 174 -6.17 11.86 -4.62
CA LEU A 174 -4.75 12.12 -4.34
C LEU A 174 -3.98 10.87 -3.93
N ASN A 175 -4.66 9.88 -3.35
CA ASN A 175 -4.06 8.58 -3.04
C ASN A 175 -3.59 7.87 -4.31
N GLU A 176 -4.38 7.90 -5.37
CA GLU A 176 -4.04 7.29 -6.66
C GLU A 176 -2.97 8.10 -7.39
N VAL A 177 -3.07 9.43 -7.36
CA VAL A 177 -2.11 10.32 -8.03
C VAL A 177 -0.69 10.16 -7.48
N SER A 178 -0.53 10.18 -6.15
CA SER A 178 0.79 9.98 -5.52
C SER A 178 1.34 8.57 -5.79
N GLU A 179 0.50 7.54 -5.73
CA GLU A 179 0.89 6.17 -6.05
C GLU A 179 1.37 6.04 -7.49
N VAL A 180 0.66 6.64 -8.44
CA VAL A 180 1.07 6.69 -9.86
C VAL A 180 2.38 7.47 -10.00
N VAL A 181 2.57 8.59 -9.31
CA VAL A 181 3.83 9.36 -9.35
C VAL A 181 5.01 8.49 -8.94
N PHE A 182 4.99 7.94 -7.73
CA PHE A 182 6.13 7.17 -7.21
C PHE A 182 6.37 5.89 -8.00
N ARG A 183 5.31 5.18 -8.41
CA ARG A 183 5.45 4.01 -9.27
C ARG A 183 6.03 4.35 -10.64
N THR A 184 5.62 5.47 -11.25
CA THR A 184 6.12 5.86 -12.58
C THR A 184 7.58 6.29 -12.53
N LEU A 185 7.99 6.99 -11.46
CA LEU A 185 9.39 7.35 -11.25
C LEU A 185 10.26 6.11 -11.01
N TRP A 186 9.78 5.16 -10.20
CA TRP A 186 10.46 3.88 -9.99
C TRP A 186 10.60 3.07 -11.28
N GLN A 187 9.54 2.95 -12.08
CA GLN A 187 9.60 2.35 -13.43
C GLN A 187 10.53 3.10 -14.39
N GLY A 188 10.82 4.37 -14.10
CA GLY A 188 11.79 5.19 -14.83
C GLY A 188 13.25 4.89 -14.49
N GLY A 189 13.51 3.96 -13.57
CA GLY A 189 14.85 3.52 -13.16
C GLY A 189 15.39 4.21 -11.90
N PHE A 190 14.54 4.87 -11.11
CA PHE A 190 14.94 5.44 -9.82
C PHE A 190 14.44 4.57 -8.69
N ASP A 191 15.35 3.85 -8.06
CA ASP A 191 15.02 3.11 -6.85
C ASP A 191 14.42 4.07 -5.81
N PHE A 192 13.54 3.55 -4.95
CA PHE A 192 12.95 4.36 -3.87
C PHE A 192 14.00 4.97 -2.94
N VAL A 193 15.19 4.37 -2.87
CA VAL A 193 16.36 4.88 -2.15
C VAL A 193 16.99 6.10 -2.83
N GLU A 194 16.88 6.23 -4.16
CA GLU A 194 17.44 7.33 -4.95
C GLU A 194 16.42 8.47 -5.18
N LEU A 195 15.13 8.21 -4.96
CA LEU A 195 14.09 9.24 -5.06
C LEU A 195 14.40 10.53 -4.27
N PRO A 196 14.93 10.46 -3.04
CA PRO A 196 15.34 11.66 -2.32
C PRO A 196 16.42 12.51 -2.99
N ASP A 197 17.29 11.91 -3.81
CA ASP A 197 18.33 12.63 -4.54
C ASP A 197 17.75 13.33 -5.78
N LEU A 198 16.65 12.81 -6.32
CA LEU A 198 15.97 13.37 -7.49
C LEU A 198 14.96 14.47 -7.13
N LEU A 199 14.08 14.19 -6.17
CA LEU A 199 12.83 14.91 -5.98
C LEU A 199 12.81 15.65 -4.64
N ASP A 200 12.53 16.95 -4.68
CA ASP A 200 12.34 17.78 -3.49
C ASP A 200 10.91 17.61 -2.94
N SER A 201 9.91 17.77 -3.82
CA SER A 201 8.52 17.75 -3.37
C SER A 201 7.50 17.41 -4.45
N VAL A 202 6.36 16.90 -3.99
CA VAL A 202 5.15 16.65 -4.77
C VAL A 202 4.04 17.53 -4.20
N SER A 203 3.42 18.35 -5.04
CA SER A 203 2.36 19.26 -4.62
C SER A 203 1.23 19.32 -5.63
N VAL A 204 0.05 19.73 -5.17
CA VAL A 204 -1.13 19.89 -6.02
C VAL A 204 -1.76 21.24 -5.77
N GLN A 205 -2.19 21.89 -6.84
CA GLN A 205 -2.85 23.18 -6.80
C GLN A 205 -4.16 23.12 -7.57
N ALA A 206 -5.24 23.64 -6.98
CA ALA A 206 -6.49 23.85 -7.70
C ALA A 206 -6.35 25.05 -8.65
N MET A 207 -6.64 24.83 -9.92
CA MET A 207 -6.82 25.84 -10.95
C MET A 207 -8.33 26.06 -11.18
N PRO A 208 -8.77 27.13 -11.88
CA PRO A 208 -10.20 27.40 -12.09
C PRO A 208 -10.98 26.21 -12.68
N ASP A 209 -10.36 25.46 -13.60
CA ASP A 209 -11.03 24.40 -14.36
C ASP A 209 -10.44 23.00 -14.14
N TYR A 210 -9.30 22.87 -13.43
CA TYR A 210 -8.57 21.61 -13.28
C TYR A 210 -7.63 21.65 -12.06
N TYR A 211 -6.92 20.56 -11.78
CA TYR A 211 -5.82 20.54 -10.80
C TYR A 211 -4.47 20.48 -11.51
N CYS A 212 -3.48 21.23 -11.02
CA CYS A 212 -2.10 21.14 -11.49
C CYS A 212 -1.28 20.37 -10.45
N LEU A 213 -0.70 19.24 -10.85
CA LEU A 213 0.29 18.52 -10.06
C LEU A 213 1.68 19.09 -10.39
N SER A 214 2.49 19.36 -9.37
CA SER A 214 3.87 19.81 -9.53
C SER A 214 4.83 18.85 -8.86
N LEU A 215 5.82 18.38 -9.61
CA LEU A 215 6.98 17.65 -9.12
C LEU A 215 8.17 18.62 -9.15
N ALA A 216 8.64 19.03 -7.97
CA ALA A 216 9.82 19.88 -7.84
C ALA A 216 11.05 19.00 -7.66
N PHE A 217 12.06 19.18 -8.51
CA PHE A 217 13.31 18.45 -8.43
C PHE A 217 14.32 19.19 -7.57
N ASN A 218 15.28 18.46 -6.99
CA ASN A 218 16.36 19.07 -6.18
C ASN A 218 17.25 20.02 -6.98
N THR A 219 17.25 19.88 -8.31
CA THR A 219 17.93 20.80 -9.24
C THR A 219 17.27 22.18 -9.32
N GLY A 220 16.05 22.33 -8.82
CA GLY A 220 15.24 23.54 -8.90
C GLY A 220 14.35 23.62 -10.14
N ALA A 221 14.40 22.61 -11.02
CA ALA A 221 13.43 22.47 -12.10
C ALA A 221 12.07 21.98 -11.56
N VAL A 222 10.99 22.31 -12.27
CA VAL A 222 9.63 21.89 -11.89
C VAL A 222 8.90 21.28 -13.08
N LEU A 223 8.39 20.06 -12.90
CA LEU A 223 7.46 19.44 -13.83
C LEU A 223 6.02 19.69 -13.39
N LYS A 224 5.27 20.47 -14.18
CA LYS A 224 3.86 20.77 -13.98
C LYS A 224 2.99 19.91 -14.89
N ILE A 225 2.02 19.21 -14.31
CA ILE A 225 1.12 18.31 -15.02
C ILE A 225 -0.31 18.81 -14.82
N ASN A 226 -0.92 19.25 -15.92
CA ASN A 226 -2.29 19.72 -15.93
C ASN A 226 -3.26 18.53 -16.00
N ASP A 227 -4.27 18.57 -15.14
CA ASP A 227 -5.29 17.54 -15.00
C ASP A 227 -4.67 16.15 -14.72
N PRO A 228 -4.09 15.94 -13.51
CA PRO A 228 -3.40 14.70 -13.14
C PRO A 228 -4.35 13.52 -12.94
N VAL A 229 -5.66 13.69 -13.09
CA VAL A 229 -6.64 12.59 -13.01
C VAL A 229 -6.70 11.82 -14.33
N SER A 230 -6.39 12.48 -15.46
CA SER A 230 -6.33 11.85 -16.79
C SER A 230 -4.89 11.55 -17.20
N ASP A 231 -4.66 10.31 -17.64
CA ASP A 231 -3.45 9.83 -18.32
C ASP A 231 -2.10 10.23 -17.65
N LEU A 232 -2.11 10.25 -16.32
CA LEU A 232 -1.01 10.78 -15.51
C LEU A 232 0.33 10.09 -15.81
N GLN A 233 0.35 8.77 -15.91
CA GLN A 233 1.57 8.03 -16.18
C GLN A 233 2.21 8.46 -17.51
N ARG A 234 1.43 8.57 -18.60
CA ARG A 234 1.95 9.04 -19.89
C ARG A 234 2.40 10.49 -19.83
N LYS A 235 1.71 11.35 -19.08
CA LYS A 235 2.11 12.74 -18.87
C LYS A 235 3.43 12.85 -18.09
N ILE A 236 3.61 12.05 -17.04
CA ILE A 236 4.88 11.98 -16.30
C ILE A 236 6.00 11.53 -17.24
N HIS A 237 5.82 10.45 -18.01
CA HIS A 237 6.84 10.00 -18.96
C HIS A 237 7.18 11.06 -20.02
N ALA A 238 6.19 11.79 -20.54
CA ALA A 238 6.43 12.85 -21.52
C ALA A 238 7.17 14.05 -20.91
N GLY A 239 6.84 14.43 -19.67
CA GLY A 239 7.57 15.47 -18.95
C GLY A 239 9.00 15.05 -18.62
N TRP A 240 9.16 13.81 -18.17
CA TRP A 240 10.44 13.22 -17.83
C TRP A 240 11.39 13.15 -19.03
N SER A 241 10.91 12.72 -20.20
CA SER A 241 11.75 12.64 -21.40
C SER A 241 12.29 14.01 -21.84
N VAL A 242 11.58 15.10 -21.52
CA VAL A 242 12.06 16.47 -21.74
C VAL A 242 13.06 16.88 -20.67
N TYR A 243 12.80 16.57 -19.40
CA TYR A 243 13.70 16.88 -18.29
C TYR A 243 15.07 16.21 -18.45
N ALA A 244 15.06 14.90 -18.74
CA ALA A 244 16.26 14.08 -18.85
C ALA A 244 16.85 14.05 -20.28
N SER A 245 16.48 14.99 -21.15
CA SER A 245 16.98 15.02 -22.53
C SER A 245 18.43 15.48 -22.61
N ASP A 246 19.27 14.74 -23.32
CA ASP A 246 20.65 15.14 -23.63
C ASP A 246 20.74 16.29 -24.65
N GLU A 247 19.63 16.61 -25.34
CA GLU A 247 19.63 17.63 -26.39
C GLU A 247 19.62 19.06 -25.83
N LYS A 248 19.05 19.26 -24.63
CA LYS A 248 18.93 20.56 -23.96
C LYS A 248 19.00 20.37 -22.46
N ASP A 249 19.82 21.17 -21.79
CA ASP A 249 19.84 21.19 -20.33
C ASP A 249 18.55 21.83 -19.79
N ASN A 250 17.62 20.99 -19.35
CA ASN A 250 16.38 21.38 -18.67
C ASN A 250 16.45 21.08 -17.16
N THR A 251 17.63 20.74 -16.66
CA THR A 251 17.86 20.22 -15.30
C THR A 251 18.34 21.28 -14.34
N HIS A 252 17.98 22.55 -14.57
CA HIS A 252 18.46 23.67 -13.78
C HIS A 252 17.32 24.47 -13.15
N PHE A 253 17.66 25.22 -12.11
CA PHE A 253 16.78 26.14 -11.43
C PHE A 253 16.13 27.13 -12.40
N GLY A 254 14.85 27.41 -12.22
CA GLY A 254 14.07 28.32 -13.07
C GLY A 254 13.40 27.63 -14.27
N THR A 255 13.74 26.36 -14.56
CA THR A 255 13.09 25.61 -15.63
C THR A 255 11.75 25.03 -15.17
N THR A 256 10.69 25.36 -15.90
CA THR A 256 9.36 24.75 -15.76
C THR A 256 9.01 23.98 -17.03
N ILE A 257 8.75 22.69 -16.87
CA ILE A 257 8.22 21.83 -17.93
C ILE A 257 6.72 21.66 -17.66
N GLU A 258 5.88 22.18 -18.54
CA GLU A 258 4.43 22.05 -18.44
C GLU A 258 3.94 20.97 -19.38
N VAL A 259 3.16 20.03 -18.85
CA VAL A 259 2.58 18.90 -19.57
C VAL A 259 1.07 19.00 -19.50
N SER A 260 0.45 18.93 -20.67
CA SER A 260 -1.00 18.97 -20.81
C SER A 260 -1.46 17.94 -21.83
N GLU A 261 -2.73 17.58 -21.76
CA GLU A 261 -3.39 16.72 -22.74
C GLU A 261 -4.57 17.47 -23.35
N LYS A 262 -4.67 17.43 -24.68
CA LYS A 262 -5.80 17.96 -25.42
C LYS A 262 -6.12 17.03 -26.58
N ASP A 263 -7.40 16.64 -26.71
CA ASP A 263 -7.88 15.75 -27.78
C ASP A 263 -7.06 14.44 -27.87
N GLY A 264 -6.67 13.87 -26.72
CA GLY A 264 -5.88 12.63 -26.62
C GLY A 264 -4.39 12.78 -26.98
N LYS A 265 -3.91 14.00 -27.22
CA LYS A 265 -2.50 14.30 -27.49
C LYS A 265 -1.87 14.98 -26.29
N ILE A 266 -0.75 14.42 -25.84
CA ILE A 266 0.09 15.00 -24.80
C ILE A 266 1.05 15.99 -25.43
N THR A 267 1.14 17.18 -24.85
CA THR A 267 2.05 18.24 -25.27
C THR A 267 2.90 18.71 -24.10
N THR A 268 4.16 19.00 -24.38
CA THR A 268 5.11 19.53 -23.41
C THR A 268 5.58 20.92 -23.84
N VAL A 269 5.67 21.84 -22.88
CA VAL A 269 6.16 23.20 -23.09
C VAL A 269 7.23 23.48 -22.04
N VAL A 270 8.41 23.92 -22.48
CA VAL A 270 9.50 24.31 -21.58
C VAL A 270 9.53 25.82 -21.47
N ASN A 271 9.45 26.33 -20.25
CA ASN A 271 9.66 27.72 -19.92
C ASN A 271 10.90 27.80 -19.03
N ALA A 272 11.95 28.48 -19.47
CA ALA A 272 13.16 28.72 -18.68
C ALA A 272 13.32 30.24 -18.53
N ASP A 273 13.60 30.68 -17.30
CA ASP A 273 13.91 32.07 -16.96
C ASP A 273 15.33 32.48 -17.40
#